data_AF-A0A9N8ELI6-F1
#
_entry.id   AF-A0A9N8ELI6-F1
#
_cell.length_a   1.000
_cell.length_b   1.000
_cell.length_c   1.000
_cell.angle_alpha   90.00
_cell.angle_beta   90.00
_cell.angle_gamma   90.00
#
_symmetry.space_group_name_H-M   'P 1'
#
loop_
_entity.id
_entity.type
_entity.pdbx_description
1 polymer ?
#
loop_
_entity_poly.entity_id
_entity_poly.type
_entity_poly.pdbx_seq_one_letter_code
_entity_poly.pdbx_strand_id
1 'polypeptide(L)'
;MKSFKFSFYASLLLIVLLSFSTSSTRSCVSAFTLPLLMADVSSTQTQTSSDSEASVRYLYDPAERQAHYNNDADIAQYLVDLHDHQATFDFCGGMMFQLELTPALRDHLVHVAAINSASSGSGSSGSSNSGTCSEQPVVFDAGKPRMFMTDNYQQTSNADNLGVFHGREIRQVPTAAGGMGMVLQLSLATGTGTQDSTSTNTNTNADTNADKEGWTSAELARYDGWGHDSGREWRKGNQLEEEGFTNFRQKYGPNAFSLHHRFFLHYDRANRIWLSAEDGCEGTPAPSQKPSLSNLFGLL
;
A
#
# COMPACT_ATOMS: atom_id res chain seq x y z
N MET A 1 -24.37 -47.98 -18.89
CA MET A 1 -23.76 -49.03 -18.04
C MET A 1 -22.24 -48.89 -18.10
N LYS A 2 -21.61 -48.48 -17.00
CA LYS A 2 -20.33 -49.00 -16.45
C LYS A 2 -19.85 -48.03 -15.37
N SER A 3 -20.24 -48.36 -14.15
CA SER A 3 -19.74 -47.80 -12.91
C SER A 3 -18.28 -48.18 -12.71
N PHE A 4 -17.49 -47.27 -12.12
CA PHE A 4 -16.28 -47.65 -11.39
C PHE A 4 -16.36 -47.05 -9.98
N LYS A 5 -16.48 -47.93 -8.99
CA LYS A 5 -16.25 -47.70 -7.56
C LYS A 5 -14.88 -48.32 -7.24
N PHE A 6 -14.12 -47.74 -6.31
CA PHE A 6 -13.26 -48.37 -5.28
C PHE A 6 -12.53 -47.19 -4.59
N SER A 7 -12.76 -46.81 -3.33
CA SER A 7 -12.64 -47.47 -2.01
C SER A 7 -11.39 -46.99 -1.27
N PHE A 8 -11.63 -46.32 -0.14
CA PHE A 8 -10.89 -46.24 1.12
C PHE A 8 -9.39 -46.59 1.16
N TYR A 9 -8.59 -45.67 1.71
CA TYR A 9 -7.67 -45.98 2.80
C TYR A 9 -7.63 -44.84 3.84
N ALA A 10 -7.84 -45.23 5.09
CA ALA A 10 -7.58 -44.45 6.29
C ALA A 10 -6.16 -44.73 6.79
N SER A 11 -5.45 -43.73 7.29
CA SER A 11 -4.56 -43.90 8.46
C SER A 11 -4.09 -42.58 9.04
N LEU A 12 -4.60 -42.36 10.24
CA LEU A 12 -4.04 -41.75 11.44
C LEU A 12 -2.48 -41.72 11.50
N LEU A 13 -1.90 -40.55 11.78
CA LEU A 13 -0.78 -40.47 12.74
C LEU A 13 -0.72 -39.09 13.40
N LEU A 14 -0.98 -39.10 14.70
CA LEU A 14 -0.83 -38.03 15.67
C LEU A 14 0.61 -38.08 16.21
N ILE A 15 1.37 -36.98 16.13
CA ILE A 15 2.56 -36.78 16.96
C ILE A 15 2.50 -35.37 17.56
N VAL A 16 2.19 -35.33 18.85
CA VAL A 16 2.34 -34.20 19.75
C VAL A 16 3.75 -34.28 20.32
N LEU A 17 4.56 -33.22 20.15
CA LEU A 17 5.80 -33.04 20.91
C LEU A 17 5.67 -31.77 21.75
N LEU A 18 5.23 -31.99 22.99
CA LEU A 18 5.39 -31.06 24.11
C LEU A 18 6.87 -31.10 24.55
N SER A 19 7.54 -29.94 24.52
CA SER A 19 8.81 -29.77 25.21
C SER A 19 8.61 -28.83 26.40
N PHE A 20 8.62 -29.42 27.60
CA PHE A 20 8.80 -28.72 28.86
C PHE A 20 10.25 -28.25 28.95
N SER A 21 10.47 -26.98 29.29
CA SER A 21 11.76 -26.55 29.86
C SER A 21 11.51 -25.87 31.19
N THR A 22 12.25 -26.38 32.17
CA THR A 22 12.10 -26.18 33.61
C THR A 22 12.77 -24.91 34.09
N SER A 23 12.28 -24.45 35.24
CA SER A 23 12.72 -23.32 36.05
C SER A 23 14.22 -23.24 36.32
N SER A 24 14.73 -22.00 36.45
CA SER A 24 15.78 -21.71 37.43
C SER A 24 15.61 -20.30 37.98
N THR A 25 15.21 -20.24 39.24
CA THR A 25 15.22 -19.04 40.09
C THR A 25 16.63 -18.87 40.66
N ARG A 26 17.20 -17.66 40.51
CA ARG A 26 18.26 -17.20 41.41
C ARG A 26 17.97 -15.75 41.80
N SER A 27 17.59 -15.63 43.06
CA SER A 27 17.61 -14.40 43.84
C SER A 27 19.06 -14.13 44.26
N CYS A 28 19.55 -12.92 43.99
CA CYS A 28 20.76 -12.39 44.60
C CYS A 28 20.43 -11.00 45.15
N VAL A 29 20.36 -10.93 46.47
CA VAL A 29 20.27 -9.72 47.26
C VAL A 29 21.66 -9.07 47.25
N SER A 30 21.75 -7.80 46.87
CA SER A 30 22.93 -6.99 47.17
C SER A 30 22.47 -5.60 47.57
N ALA A 31 22.68 -5.30 48.85
CA ALA A 31 22.56 -3.99 49.42
C ALA A 31 23.80 -3.17 49.06
N PHE A 32 23.62 -2.02 48.43
CA PHE A 32 24.66 -0.98 48.37
C PHE A 32 24.03 0.40 48.56
N THR A 33 24.29 0.91 49.76
CA THR A 33 24.63 2.28 50.16
C THR A 33 24.44 3.41 49.15
N LEU A 34 23.59 4.37 49.54
CA LEU A 34 23.46 5.71 48.96
C LEU A 34 24.73 6.56 49.16
N PRO A 35 25.19 7.27 48.12
CA PRO A 35 25.81 8.57 48.27
C PRO A 35 24.85 9.67 47.79
N LEU A 36 24.56 10.59 48.70
CA LEU A 36 23.97 11.89 48.46
C LEU A 36 24.93 12.69 47.56
N LEU A 37 24.56 12.93 46.29
CA LEU A 37 25.29 13.84 45.41
C LEU A 37 24.38 14.99 44.96
N MET A 38 24.92 16.19 45.06
CA MET A 38 24.24 17.45 44.83
C MET A 38 23.85 17.62 43.36
N ALA A 39 22.66 18.19 43.15
CA ALA A 39 22.17 18.60 41.85
C ALA A 39 22.99 19.80 41.34
N ASP A 40 23.75 19.58 40.27
CA ASP A 40 24.28 20.65 39.43
C ASP A 40 23.31 20.84 38.27
N VAL A 41 22.64 21.99 38.23
CA VAL A 41 21.71 22.36 37.16
C VAL A 41 22.55 22.76 35.95
N SER A 42 22.97 21.76 35.18
CA SER A 42 23.48 21.98 33.83
C SER A 42 22.31 21.92 32.86
N SER A 43 22.01 23.09 32.29
CA SER A 43 21.07 23.29 31.19
C SER A 43 21.54 22.52 29.95
N THR A 44 21.20 21.24 29.86
CA THR A 44 21.27 20.47 28.62
C THR A 44 20.05 20.85 27.79
N GLN A 45 20.27 21.66 26.76
CA GLN A 45 19.29 21.86 25.70
C GLN A 45 18.98 20.51 25.07
N THR A 46 17.76 20.04 25.29
CA THR A 46 17.19 18.87 24.64
C THR A 46 17.12 19.12 23.13
N GLN A 47 18.13 18.66 22.39
CA GLN A 47 18.02 18.43 20.94
C GLN A 47 17.17 17.18 20.72
N THR A 48 15.85 17.32 20.86
CA THR A 48 14.88 16.31 20.41
C THR A 48 14.19 16.84 19.17
N SER A 49 14.83 16.69 18.00
CA SER A 49 14.15 16.88 16.71
C SER A 49 14.86 16.29 15.50
N SER A 50 15.98 15.56 15.63
CA SER A 50 16.68 14.96 14.48
C SER A 50 16.34 13.48 14.23
N ASP A 51 15.93 12.73 15.25
CA ASP A 51 15.79 11.27 15.14
C ASP A 51 14.51 10.83 14.42
N SER A 52 13.42 11.62 14.46
CA SER A 52 12.17 11.25 13.78
C SER A 52 12.16 11.60 12.29
N GLU A 53 13.00 12.55 11.85
CA GLU A 53 13.06 12.95 10.44
C GLU A 53 14.01 12.03 9.67
N ALA A 54 15.11 11.59 10.29
CA ALA A 54 16.02 10.58 9.74
C ALA A 54 15.34 9.20 9.57
N SER A 55 14.35 8.86 10.41
CA SER A 55 13.75 7.52 10.42
C SER A 55 12.85 7.20 9.22
N VAL A 56 12.51 8.16 8.36
CA VAL A 56 11.61 7.93 7.20
C VAL A 56 12.11 8.56 5.89
N ARG A 57 13.36 9.05 5.84
CA ARG A 57 13.94 9.65 4.63
C ARG A 57 13.98 8.71 3.44
N TYR A 58 14.13 7.41 3.69
CA TYR A 58 14.05 6.35 2.68
C TYR A 58 12.71 6.29 1.93
N LEU A 59 11.67 7.00 2.40
CA LEU A 59 10.39 7.09 1.71
C LEU A 59 10.36 8.12 0.57
N TYR A 60 11.27 9.09 0.55
CA TYR A 60 11.26 10.19 -0.43
C TYR A 60 12.63 10.53 -1.02
N ASP A 61 13.74 10.15 -0.38
CA ASP A 61 15.08 10.25 -0.97
C ASP A 61 15.39 8.99 -1.81
N PRO A 62 15.69 9.11 -3.12
CA PRO A 62 15.97 7.96 -3.97
C PRO A 62 17.15 7.09 -3.55
N ALA A 63 18.23 7.69 -3.04
CA ALA A 63 19.43 6.94 -2.68
C ALA A 63 19.18 6.14 -1.38
N GLU A 64 18.51 6.76 -0.41
CA GLU A 64 18.14 6.09 0.83
C GLU A 64 17.07 5.00 0.60
N ARG A 65 16.09 5.24 -0.30
CA ARG A 65 15.12 4.22 -0.71
C ARG A 65 15.82 3.00 -1.29
N GLN A 66 16.72 3.20 -2.25
CA GLN A 66 17.46 2.10 -2.86
C GLN A 66 18.30 1.33 -1.86
N ALA A 67 18.96 2.01 -0.93
CA ALA A 67 19.70 1.35 0.13
C ALA A 67 18.78 0.52 1.05
N HIS A 68 17.57 1.01 1.33
CA HIS A 68 16.60 0.36 2.21
C HIS A 68 15.93 -0.86 1.56
N TYR A 69 15.54 -0.76 0.29
CA TYR A 69 14.77 -1.79 -0.44
C TYR A 69 15.60 -2.58 -1.46
N ASN A 70 16.89 -2.80 -1.16
CA ASN A 70 17.80 -3.61 -1.97
C ASN A 70 17.81 -3.22 -3.47
N ASN A 71 18.12 -1.96 -3.75
CA ASN A 71 18.08 -1.34 -5.08
C ASN A 71 16.68 -1.44 -5.73
N ASP A 72 15.65 -1.07 -4.97
CA ASP A 72 14.25 -1.08 -5.42
C ASP A 72 13.73 -2.47 -5.83
N ALA A 73 14.31 -3.54 -5.29
CA ALA A 73 13.87 -4.91 -5.53
C ALA A 73 12.61 -5.31 -4.74
N ASP A 74 12.22 -4.55 -3.72
CA ASP A 74 11.05 -4.80 -2.88
C ASP A 74 10.08 -3.60 -2.86
N ILE A 75 9.49 -3.32 -4.03
CA ILE A 75 8.51 -2.22 -4.20
C ILE A 75 7.24 -2.49 -3.40
N ALA A 76 6.87 -3.76 -3.20
CA ALA A 76 5.71 -4.12 -2.40
C ALA A 76 5.87 -3.61 -0.96
N GLN A 77 7.02 -3.87 -0.32
CA GLN A 77 7.29 -3.35 1.03
C GLN A 77 7.33 -1.82 1.03
N TYR A 78 7.91 -1.19 0.00
CA TYR A 78 7.92 0.27 -0.12
C TYR A 78 6.51 0.90 -0.12
N LEU A 79 5.57 0.32 -0.87
CA LEU A 79 4.18 0.79 -0.89
C LEU A 79 3.48 0.58 0.46
N VAL A 80 3.75 -0.54 1.12
CA VAL A 80 3.24 -0.81 2.48
C VAL A 80 3.78 0.22 3.48
N ASP A 81 5.07 0.52 3.44
CA ASP A 81 5.69 1.49 4.32
C ASP A 81 5.18 2.92 4.08
N LEU A 82 4.97 3.32 2.81
CA LEU A 82 4.35 4.60 2.49
C LEU A 82 2.94 4.71 3.11
N HIS A 83 2.15 3.64 3.05
CA HIS A 83 0.83 3.60 3.69
C HIS A 83 0.90 3.64 5.22
N ASP A 84 1.72 2.78 5.82
CA ASP A 84 1.84 2.64 7.27
C ASP A 84 2.39 3.92 7.93
N HIS A 85 3.19 4.70 7.20
CA HIS A 85 3.70 6.01 7.63
C HIS A 85 2.82 7.19 7.20
N GLN A 86 1.64 6.95 6.61
CA GLN A 86 0.75 8.00 6.09
C GLN A 86 1.50 9.01 5.18
N ALA A 87 2.42 8.49 4.36
CA ALA A 87 3.25 9.31 3.50
C ALA A 87 2.40 10.13 2.53
N THR A 88 2.87 11.35 2.27
CA THR A 88 2.17 12.29 1.40
C THR A 88 2.86 12.44 0.06
N PHE A 89 2.09 12.56 -1.01
CA PHE A 89 2.54 12.84 -2.35
C PHE A 89 2.24 14.30 -2.70
N ASP A 90 3.23 15.01 -3.25
CA ASP A 90 2.99 16.27 -3.94
C ASP A 90 2.43 15.94 -5.34
N PHE A 91 1.11 15.84 -5.42
CA PHE A 91 0.37 15.34 -6.56
C PHE A 91 -0.31 16.48 -7.33
N CYS A 92 -0.32 16.40 -8.66
CA CYS A 92 -0.83 17.46 -9.56
C CYS A 92 -0.21 18.86 -9.31
N GLY A 93 1.03 18.94 -8.81
CA GLY A 93 1.78 20.20 -8.73
C GLY A 93 1.38 21.11 -7.56
N GLY A 94 1.39 20.59 -6.35
CA GLY A 94 1.25 21.36 -5.10
C GLY A 94 0.15 20.86 -4.18
N MET A 95 -0.58 19.80 -4.55
CA MET A 95 -1.63 19.23 -3.71
C MET A 95 -1.08 18.03 -2.93
N MET A 96 -1.17 18.08 -1.60
CA MET A 96 -0.64 17.03 -0.74
C MET A 96 -1.69 15.95 -0.49
N PHE A 97 -1.50 14.77 -1.08
CA PHE A 97 -2.36 13.61 -0.87
C PHE A 97 -1.68 12.59 0.03
N GLN A 98 -2.35 12.11 1.07
CA GLN A 98 -1.91 10.92 1.78
C GLN A 98 -2.08 9.68 0.89
N LEU A 99 -1.09 8.80 0.83
CA LEU A 99 -1.28 7.46 0.25
C LEU A 99 -2.04 6.57 1.23
N GLU A 100 -3.06 5.86 0.74
CA GLU A 100 -3.74 4.83 1.49
C GLU A 100 -3.93 3.57 0.65
N LEU A 101 -3.60 2.41 1.20
CA LEU A 101 -3.93 1.13 0.59
C LEU A 101 -5.23 0.61 1.23
N THR A 102 -6.11 0.03 0.43
CA THR A 102 -7.20 -0.77 1.01
C THR A 102 -6.62 -1.94 1.81
N PRO A 103 -7.35 -2.48 2.80
CA PRO A 103 -6.91 -3.65 3.54
C PRO A 103 -6.53 -4.82 2.61
N ALA A 104 -7.31 -5.07 1.56
CA ALA A 104 -7.05 -6.15 0.62
C ALA A 104 -5.74 -5.96 -0.17
N LEU A 105 -5.47 -4.75 -0.67
CA LEU A 105 -4.22 -4.47 -1.39
C LEU A 105 -3.02 -4.49 -0.45
N ARG A 106 -3.16 -3.94 0.76
CA ARG A 106 -2.10 -3.97 1.76
C ARG A 106 -1.72 -5.41 2.13
N ASP A 107 -2.70 -6.26 2.41
CA ASP A 107 -2.48 -7.66 2.76
C ASP A 107 -1.81 -8.43 1.60
N HIS A 108 -2.22 -8.14 0.35
CA HIS A 108 -1.58 -8.69 -0.84
C HIS A 108 -0.10 -8.25 -0.95
N LEU A 109 0.20 -6.97 -0.78
CA LEU A 109 1.58 -6.46 -0.90
C LEU A 109 2.48 -6.95 0.24
N VAL A 110 1.97 -7.08 1.46
CA VAL A 110 2.70 -7.71 2.58
C VAL A 110 3.06 -9.17 2.24
N HIS A 111 2.15 -9.91 1.61
CA HIS A 111 2.42 -11.28 1.17
C HIS A 111 3.53 -11.33 0.11
N VAL A 112 3.46 -10.46 -0.91
CA VAL A 112 4.46 -10.35 -1.99
C VAL A 112 5.85 -10.00 -1.44
N ALA A 113 5.94 -9.04 -0.51
CA ALA A 113 7.18 -8.66 0.15
C ALA A 113 7.80 -9.84 0.95
N ALA A 114 6.98 -10.60 1.66
CA ALA A 114 7.42 -11.76 2.42
C ALA A 114 8.00 -12.89 1.53
N ILE A 115 7.39 -13.14 0.36
CA ILE A 115 7.90 -14.12 -0.62
C ILE A 115 9.30 -13.72 -1.12
N ASN A 116 9.51 -12.45 -1.40
CA ASN A 116 10.80 -11.93 -1.88
C ASN A 116 11.91 -12.09 -0.82
N SER A 117 11.57 -11.78 0.43
CA SER A 117 12.46 -11.96 1.59
C SER A 117 12.87 -13.43 1.79
N ALA A 118 11.93 -14.37 1.62
CA ALA A 118 12.21 -15.80 1.73
C ALA A 118 13.06 -16.33 0.56
N SER A 119 12.89 -15.77 -0.63
CA SER A 119 13.60 -16.19 -1.86
C SER A 119 15.04 -15.69 -1.90
N SER A 120 15.33 -14.56 -1.26
CA SER A 120 16.67 -13.95 -1.18
C SER A 120 17.63 -14.67 -0.23
N GLY A 121 17.13 -15.56 0.65
CA GLY A 121 17.91 -16.33 1.61
C GLY A 121 18.32 -17.75 1.15
N SER A 122 17.78 -18.24 0.03
CA SER A 122 18.11 -19.57 -0.49
C SER A 122 19.14 -19.44 -1.61
N GLY A 123 20.43 -19.54 -1.25
CA GLY A 123 21.57 -19.62 -2.18
C GLY A 123 21.62 -20.91 -3.00
N SER A 124 20.50 -21.38 -3.53
CA SER A 124 20.45 -22.54 -4.42
C SER A 124 20.71 -22.10 -5.86
N SER A 125 22.00 -22.07 -6.19
CA SER A 125 22.48 -22.12 -7.57
C SER A 125 21.92 -23.39 -8.23
N GLY A 126 21.13 -23.22 -9.29
CA GLY A 126 20.80 -24.26 -10.25
C GLY A 126 19.43 -24.93 -10.08
N SER A 127 18.40 -24.35 -10.69
CA SER A 127 17.42 -25.09 -11.51
C SER A 127 16.49 -24.10 -12.21
N SER A 128 16.85 -23.76 -13.44
CA SER A 128 15.99 -23.08 -14.40
C SER A 128 14.86 -24.03 -14.82
N ASN A 129 13.78 -24.12 -14.03
CA ASN A 129 12.47 -24.68 -14.42
C ASN A 129 11.36 -24.43 -13.37
N SER A 130 11.33 -23.25 -12.76
CA SER A 130 10.12 -22.70 -12.14
C SER A 130 10.00 -21.26 -12.58
N GLY A 131 9.13 -21.00 -13.57
CA GLY A 131 8.87 -19.67 -14.12
C GLY A 131 8.02 -18.84 -13.17
N THR A 132 8.57 -18.46 -12.02
CA THR A 132 7.92 -17.50 -11.13
C THR A 132 8.11 -16.11 -11.74
N CYS A 133 7.11 -15.63 -12.46
CA CYS A 133 6.97 -14.20 -12.74
C CYS A 133 7.03 -13.47 -11.38
N SER A 134 7.87 -12.45 -11.26
CA SER A 134 7.92 -11.64 -10.05
C SER A 134 6.54 -11.03 -9.80
N GLU A 135 5.95 -11.28 -8.64
CA GLU A 135 4.69 -10.66 -8.21
C GLU A 135 4.91 -9.23 -7.65
N GLN A 136 6.16 -8.75 -7.66
CA GLN A 136 6.49 -7.39 -7.24
C GLN A 136 5.85 -6.36 -8.18
N PRO A 137 5.31 -5.25 -7.63
CA PRO A 137 4.86 -4.13 -8.44
C PRO A 137 5.92 -3.64 -9.42
N VAL A 138 5.49 -3.31 -10.62
CA VAL A 138 6.35 -2.79 -11.69
C VAL A 138 6.45 -1.28 -11.56
N VAL A 139 7.68 -0.77 -11.49
CA VAL A 139 7.97 0.65 -11.69
C VAL A 139 8.50 0.84 -13.11
N PHE A 140 7.73 1.50 -13.95
CA PHE A 140 8.10 1.75 -15.34
C PHE A 140 9.29 2.72 -15.42
N ASP A 141 10.07 2.64 -16.50
CA ASP A 141 11.22 3.51 -16.70
C ASP A 141 10.82 4.97 -16.99
N ALA A 142 11.80 5.87 -16.92
CA ALA A 142 11.59 7.32 -17.14
C ALA A 142 11.16 7.71 -18.57
N GLY A 143 11.14 6.77 -19.51
CA GLY A 143 10.56 6.93 -20.84
C GLY A 143 9.05 6.74 -20.88
N LYS A 144 8.42 6.31 -19.77
CA LYS A 144 6.98 6.03 -19.66
C LYS A 144 6.28 6.94 -18.63
N PRO A 145 6.38 8.28 -18.70
CA PRO A 145 5.76 9.19 -17.74
C PRO A 145 4.22 9.28 -17.85
N ARG A 146 3.61 8.61 -18.83
CA ARG A 146 2.15 8.58 -19.02
C ARG A 146 1.71 7.16 -19.27
N MET A 147 0.56 6.77 -18.72
CA MET A 147 0.07 5.39 -18.83
C MET A 147 -0.11 4.96 -20.29
N PHE A 148 -0.51 5.86 -21.19
CA PHE A 148 -0.63 5.53 -22.62
C PHE A 148 0.70 5.19 -23.31
N MET A 149 1.85 5.48 -22.67
CA MET A 149 3.19 5.14 -23.16
C MET A 149 3.64 3.76 -22.67
N THR A 150 2.90 3.10 -21.77
CA THR A 150 3.24 1.74 -21.33
C THR A 150 2.91 0.73 -22.43
N ASP A 151 3.64 -0.38 -22.43
CA ASP A 151 3.41 -1.45 -23.38
C ASP A 151 2.00 -2.03 -23.19
N ASN A 152 1.31 -2.32 -24.29
CA ASN A 152 -0.05 -2.90 -24.29
C ASN A 152 -1.13 -2.05 -23.60
N TYR A 153 -0.91 -0.74 -23.45
CA TYR A 153 -1.94 0.15 -22.93
C TYR A 153 -3.25 0.03 -23.72
N GLN A 154 -4.34 -0.09 -22.97
CA GLN A 154 -5.70 -0.02 -23.49
C GLN A 154 -6.51 0.85 -22.56
N GLN A 155 -7.41 1.66 -23.12
CA GLN A 155 -8.41 2.40 -22.36
C GLN A 155 -9.51 1.42 -21.91
N THR A 156 -9.22 0.67 -20.85
CA THR A 156 -10.15 -0.27 -20.20
C THR A 156 -10.05 -0.13 -18.69
N SER A 157 -11.06 -0.62 -17.97
CA SER A 157 -11.02 -0.71 -16.52
C SER A 157 -10.07 -1.80 -16.00
N ASN A 158 -9.27 -2.46 -16.84
CA ASN A 158 -8.40 -3.53 -16.36
C ASN A 158 -7.19 -2.96 -15.60
N ALA A 159 -6.88 -3.59 -14.48
CA ALA A 159 -5.70 -3.38 -13.65
C ALA A 159 -5.18 -4.75 -13.21
N ASP A 160 -3.88 -4.97 -13.28
CA ASP A 160 -3.24 -6.28 -13.06
C ASP A 160 -2.68 -6.46 -11.65
N ASN A 161 -2.75 -5.41 -10.81
CA ASN A 161 -2.14 -5.34 -9.48
C ASN A 161 -0.60 -5.48 -9.50
N LEU A 162 0.03 -5.35 -10.67
CA LEU A 162 1.47 -5.39 -10.87
C LEU A 162 1.97 -4.07 -11.43
N GLY A 163 1.62 -3.74 -12.68
CA GLY A 163 1.96 -2.47 -13.31
C GLY A 163 0.87 -1.43 -13.15
N VAL A 164 -0.39 -1.86 -13.03
CA VAL A 164 -1.55 -0.97 -12.95
C VAL A 164 -2.43 -1.37 -11.79
N PHE A 165 -2.81 -0.38 -10.99
CA PHE A 165 -3.67 -0.51 -9.82
C PHE A 165 -4.99 0.25 -10.06
N HIS A 166 -6.07 -0.25 -9.48
CA HIS A 166 -7.25 0.57 -9.25
C HIS A 166 -6.99 1.50 -8.08
N GLY A 167 -7.62 2.67 -8.10
CA GLY A 167 -7.62 3.55 -6.95
C GLY A 167 -8.61 4.68 -7.07
N ARG A 168 -8.62 5.55 -6.06
CA ARG A 168 -9.42 6.76 -6.02
C ARG A 168 -8.60 7.93 -5.50
N GLU A 169 -8.83 9.07 -6.12
CA GLU A 169 -8.65 10.35 -5.48
C GLU A 169 -9.86 10.62 -4.59
N ILE A 170 -9.63 10.88 -3.30
CA ILE A 170 -10.67 11.17 -2.31
C ILE A 170 -10.38 12.53 -1.68
N ARG A 171 -11.37 13.43 -1.71
CA ARG A 171 -11.26 14.79 -1.18
C ARG A 171 -12.19 15.03 0.01
N GLN A 172 -11.89 16.08 0.77
CA GLN A 172 -12.60 16.48 1.99
C GLN A 172 -12.50 15.45 3.13
N VAL A 173 -11.32 14.83 3.28
CA VAL A 173 -11.01 13.87 4.34
C VAL A 173 -10.38 14.59 5.53
N PRO A 174 -11.09 14.82 6.65
CA PRO A 174 -10.57 15.67 7.74
C PRO A 174 -9.31 15.13 8.41
N THR A 175 -9.09 13.82 8.35
CA THR A 175 -7.99 13.12 9.01
C THR A 175 -6.81 12.82 8.09
N ALA A 176 -6.86 13.22 6.81
CA ALA A 176 -5.78 12.95 5.88
C ALA A 176 -4.52 13.73 6.26
N ALA A 177 -3.38 13.05 6.18
CA ALA A 177 -2.07 13.67 6.28
C ALA A 177 -1.85 14.70 5.14
N GLY A 178 -0.87 15.60 5.32
CA GLY A 178 -0.55 16.63 4.32
C GLY A 178 -1.40 17.90 4.41
N GLY A 179 -2.46 17.92 5.25
CA GLY A 179 -3.18 19.13 5.63
C GLY A 179 -4.16 19.68 4.58
N MET A 180 -4.33 18.99 3.45
CA MET A 180 -5.26 19.40 2.39
C MET A 180 -6.56 18.59 2.34
N GLY A 181 -6.69 17.58 3.22
CA GLY A 181 -7.87 16.73 3.29
C GLY A 181 -8.05 15.85 2.06
N MET A 182 -6.94 15.30 1.55
CA MET A 182 -6.88 14.56 0.29
C MET A 182 -6.16 13.21 0.48
N VAL A 183 -6.70 12.15 -0.13
CA VAL A 183 -6.18 10.78 -0.07
C VAL A 183 -6.10 10.21 -1.49
N LEU A 184 -4.98 9.57 -1.82
CA LEU A 184 -4.85 8.66 -2.94
C LEU A 184 -5.03 7.24 -2.38
N GLN A 185 -6.22 6.69 -2.54
CA GLN A 185 -6.51 5.31 -2.18
C GLN A 185 -6.11 4.40 -3.33
N LEU A 186 -5.29 3.38 -3.12
CA LEU A 186 -5.08 2.28 -4.06
C LEU A 186 -5.80 1.03 -3.55
N SER A 187 -6.39 0.27 -4.47
CA SER A 187 -7.22 -0.89 -4.17
C SER A 187 -6.84 -2.09 -5.02
N LEU A 188 -7.09 -3.30 -4.49
CA LEU A 188 -6.85 -4.53 -5.20
C LEU A 188 -7.94 -4.71 -6.26
N ALA A 189 -7.54 -4.75 -7.52
CA ALA A 189 -8.45 -5.00 -8.61
C ALA A 189 -9.00 -6.43 -8.52
N THR A 190 -10.32 -6.56 -8.44
CA THR A 190 -11.00 -7.87 -8.48
C THR A 190 -11.11 -8.35 -9.92
N GLY A 191 -10.74 -9.60 -10.19
CA GLY A 191 -10.90 -10.21 -11.52
C GLY A 191 -9.61 -10.57 -12.27
N THR A 192 -8.43 -10.47 -11.63
CA THR A 192 -7.15 -10.86 -12.24
C THR A 192 -6.46 -12.05 -11.58
N GLY A 193 -7.04 -12.62 -10.52
CA GLY A 193 -6.60 -13.89 -9.96
C GLY A 193 -7.00 -15.06 -10.87
N THR A 194 -6.04 -15.56 -11.64
CA THR A 194 -6.07 -16.83 -12.38
C THR A 194 -7.43 -17.17 -12.99
N GLN A 195 -7.63 -16.79 -14.25
CA GLN A 195 -8.58 -17.50 -15.08
C GLN A 195 -8.08 -18.94 -15.21
N ASP A 196 -8.49 -19.83 -14.30
CA ASP A 196 -8.55 -21.24 -14.62
C ASP A 196 -9.45 -21.29 -15.86
N SER A 197 -8.87 -21.65 -17.01
CA SER A 197 -9.50 -21.71 -18.33
C SER A 197 -10.75 -22.61 -18.39
N THR A 198 -11.18 -23.14 -17.24
CA THR A 198 -12.38 -23.95 -17.04
C THR A 198 -13.52 -23.21 -16.34
N SER A 199 -13.29 -22.01 -15.78
CA SER A 199 -14.33 -21.26 -15.05
C SER A 199 -15.28 -20.57 -16.03
N THR A 200 -16.38 -21.25 -16.32
CA THR A 200 -17.49 -20.68 -17.10
C THR A 200 -18.20 -19.68 -16.20
N ASN A 201 -18.00 -18.41 -16.52
CA ASN A 201 -18.49 -17.23 -15.80
C ASN A 201 -20.02 -17.31 -15.60
N THR A 202 -20.41 -17.78 -14.42
CA THR A 202 -21.76 -17.64 -13.87
C THR A 202 -21.59 -17.05 -12.48
N ASN A 203 -21.50 -15.72 -12.44
CA ASN A 203 -21.44 -14.92 -11.23
C ASN A 203 -22.67 -15.16 -10.36
N THR A 204 -22.57 -16.05 -9.36
CA THR A 204 -23.55 -16.15 -8.26
C THR A 204 -22.93 -16.39 -6.88
N ASN A 205 -21.61 -16.46 -6.74
CA ASN A 205 -20.97 -16.48 -5.43
C ASN A 205 -20.20 -15.18 -5.23
N ALA A 206 -20.68 -14.37 -4.28
CA ALA A 206 -19.96 -13.26 -3.72
C ALA A 206 -18.55 -13.75 -3.33
N ASP A 207 -17.57 -13.36 -4.13
CA ASP A 207 -16.17 -13.67 -3.86
C ASP A 207 -15.84 -13.05 -2.50
N THR A 208 -15.66 -13.90 -1.49
CA THR A 208 -15.38 -13.46 -0.12
C THR A 208 -14.03 -12.75 -0.02
N ASN A 209 -13.24 -12.76 -1.09
CA ASN A 209 -11.95 -12.08 -1.23
C ASN A 209 -12.01 -10.81 -2.11
N ALA A 210 -13.19 -10.38 -2.55
CA ALA A 210 -13.33 -9.11 -3.26
C ALA A 210 -12.95 -7.93 -2.34
N ASP A 211 -12.17 -6.99 -2.88
CA ASP A 211 -11.84 -5.76 -2.16
C ASP A 211 -13.10 -4.93 -1.95
N LYS A 212 -13.61 -4.94 -0.71
CA LYS A 212 -14.83 -4.24 -0.30
C LYS A 212 -14.72 -2.72 -0.38
N GLU A 213 -13.49 -2.22 -0.45
CA GLU A 213 -13.17 -0.80 -0.61
C GLU A 213 -12.66 -0.48 -2.02
N GLY A 214 -12.57 -1.48 -2.91
CA GLY A 214 -12.14 -1.35 -4.29
C GLY A 214 -13.20 -0.73 -5.19
N TRP A 215 -12.92 -0.69 -6.50
CA TRP A 215 -13.86 -0.11 -7.47
C TRP A 215 -15.22 -0.81 -7.45
N THR A 216 -16.29 -0.02 -7.47
CA THR A 216 -17.65 -0.55 -7.53
C THR A 216 -17.95 -1.07 -8.94
N SER A 217 -18.96 -1.95 -9.06
CA SER A 217 -19.43 -2.40 -10.38
C SER A 217 -19.86 -1.24 -11.28
N ALA A 218 -20.38 -0.15 -10.69
CA ALA A 218 -20.77 1.03 -11.44
C ALA A 218 -19.55 1.84 -11.94
N GLU A 219 -18.48 1.92 -11.16
CA GLU A 219 -17.20 2.51 -11.61
C GLU A 219 -16.58 1.68 -12.73
N LEU A 220 -16.53 0.35 -12.58
CA LEU A 220 -16.03 -0.58 -13.60
C LEU A 220 -16.80 -0.50 -14.91
N ALA A 221 -18.14 -0.46 -14.84
CA ALA A 221 -19.00 -0.43 -16.01
C ALA A 221 -18.96 0.92 -16.75
N ARG A 222 -18.81 2.02 -16.02
CA ARG A 222 -18.73 3.36 -16.63
C ARG A 222 -17.38 3.63 -17.25
N TYR A 223 -16.31 3.24 -16.54
CA TYR A 223 -14.90 3.47 -16.85
C TYR A 223 -14.62 4.72 -17.71
N ASP A 224 -14.27 5.81 -17.03
CA ASP A 224 -13.89 7.06 -17.68
C ASP A 224 -12.55 7.61 -17.14
N GLY A 225 -11.73 6.74 -16.55
CA GLY A 225 -10.45 7.05 -15.87
C GLY A 225 -9.43 7.84 -16.68
N TRP A 226 -9.51 7.78 -18.01
CA TRP A 226 -8.64 8.49 -18.96
C TRP A 226 -9.14 9.89 -19.33
N GLY A 227 -10.39 10.22 -19.00
CA GLY A 227 -11.01 11.49 -19.34
C GLY A 227 -10.62 12.61 -18.37
N HIS A 228 -10.84 13.87 -18.79
CA HIS A 228 -10.61 15.02 -17.93
C HIS A 228 -11.61 15.08 -16.77
N ASP A 229 -11.15 15.36 -15.55
CA ASP A 229 -11.94 15.37 -14.30
C ASP A 229 -13.27 16.12 -14.39
N SER A 230 -13.30 17.26 -15.08
CA SER A 230 -14.51 18.10 -15.20
C SER A 230 -15.65 17.42 -15.98
N GLY A 231 -15.34 16.40 -16.79
CA GLY A 231 -16.32 15.63 -17.57
C GLY A 231 -16.77 14.35 -16.90
N ARG A 232 -16.22 14.02 -15.72
CA ARG A 232 -16.41 12.75 -15.03
C ARG A 232 -17.33 12.94 -13.82
N GLU A 233 -17.99 11.87 -13.34
CA GLU A 233 -18.75 12.04 -12.08
C GLU A 233 -17.85 11.77 -10.88
N TRP A 234 -17.88 12.75 -9.98
CA TRP A 234 -17.32 12.66 -8.66
C TRP A 234 -18.37 12.04 -7.75
N ARG A 235 -18.16 10.79 -7.35
CA ARG A 235 -19.10 10.04 -6.53
C ARG A 235 -19.09 10.56 -5.11
N LYS A 236 -20.28 10.74 -4.53
CA LYS A 236 -20.45 11.15 -3.14
C LYS A 236 -20.49 9.94 -2.22
N GLY A 237 -20.20 10.15 -0.94
CA GLY A 237 -20.12 9.05 0.00
C GLY A 237 -21.39 8.20 0.12
N ASN A 238 -22.59 8.79 0.06
CA ASN A 238 -23.84 8.01 0.06
C ASN A 238 -23.98 7.11 -1.18
N GLN A 239 -23.58 7.60 -2.36
CA GLN A 239 -23.59 6.83 -3.59
C GLN A 239 -22.62 5.64 -3.51
N LEU A 240 -21.39 5.85 -3.01
CA LEU A 240 -20.41 4.76 -2.85
C LEU A 240 -20.88 3.70 -1.84
N GLU A 241 -21.55 4.12 -0.77
CA GLU A 241 -22.13 3.20 0.20
C GLU A 241 -23.25 2.36 -0.41
N GLU A 242 -24.13 2.96 -1.22
CA GLU A 242 -25.17 2.27 -1.99
C GLU A 242 -24.58 1.33 -3.05
N GLU A 243 -23.44 1.69 -3.64
CA GLU A 243 -22.71 0.90 -4.63
C GLU A 243 -21.83 -0.22 -4.02
N GLY A 244 -21.71 -0.29 -2.69
CA GLY A 244 -21.08 -1.41 -1.97
C GLY A 244 -19.92 -1.06 -1.04
N PHE A 245 -19.37 0.16 -1.09
CA PHE A 245 -18.35 0.63 -0.12
C PHE A 245 -19.04 1.14 1.15
N THR A 246 -19.63 0.20 1.89
CA THR A 246 -20.62 0.44 2.97
C THR A 246 -20.21 1.37 4.12
N ASN A 247 -18.92 1.59 4.35
CA ASN A 247 -18.39 2.42 5.44
C ASN A 247 -17.64 3.67 4.94
N PHE A 248 -17.81 4.08 3.68
CA PHE A 248 -17.06 5.19 3.10
C PHE A 248 -17.14 6.48 3.91
N ARG A 249 -18.34 6.96 4.29
CA ARG A 249 -18.47 8.23 5.05
C ARG A 249 -18.03 8.09 6.48
N GLN A 250 -18.13 6.90 7.07
CA GLN A 250 -17.56 6.63 8.39
C GLN A 250 -16.04 6.76 8.35
N LYS A 251 -15.40 6.26 7.29
CA LYS A 251 -13.95 6.23 7.12
C LYS A 251 -13.36 7.59 6.73
N TYR A 252 -13.92 8.22 5.70
CA TYR A 252 -13.36 9.44 5.11
C TYR A 252 -14.07 10.73 5.52
N GLY A 253 -15.23 10.62 6.18
CA GLY A 253 -16.03 11.76 6.63
C GLY A 253 -17.30 11.97 5.79
N PRO A 254 -18.29 12.70 6.34
CA PRO A 254 -19.63 12.80 5.76
C PRO A 254 -19.70 13.54 4.43
N ASN A 255 -18.75 14.45 4.18
CA ASN A 255 -18.70 15.26 2.97
C ASN A 255 -17.70 14.72 1.94
N ALA A 256 -16.98 13.64 2.25
CA ALA A 256 -15.98 13.09 1.36
C ALA A 256 -16.61 12.65 0.04
N PHE A 257 -15.84 12.81 -1.02
CA PHE A 257 -16.22 12.42 -2.38
C PHE A 257 -14.99 11.98 -3.14
N SER A 258 -15.18 11.18 -4.18
CA SER A 258 -14.08 10.56 -4.89
C SER A 258 -14.22 10.56 -6.40
N LEU A 259 -13.07 10.44 -7.05
CA LEU A 259 -12.93 10.13 -8.47
C LEU A 259 -12.03 8.91 -8.60
N HIS A 260 -12.43 7.93 -9.43
CA HIS A 260 -11.67 6.68 -9.59
C HIS A 260 -10.61 6.84 -10.68
N HIS A 261 -9.39 6.34 -10.48
CA HIS A 261 -8.35 6.35 -11.52
C HIS A 261 -7.62 5.02 -11.55
N ARG A 262 -7.13 4.64 -12.73
CA ARG A 262 -6.05 3.67 -12.78
C ARG A 262 -4.77 4.40 -12.43
N PHE A 263 -3.95 3.75 -11.62
CA PHE A 263 -2.66 4.29 -11.19
C PHE A 263 -1.54 3.36 -11.62
N PHE A 264 -0.38 3.95 -11.91
CA PHE A 264 0.84 3.21 -12.17
C PHE A 264 2.04 3.94 -11.55
N LEU A 265 3.15 3.22 -11.41
CA LEU A 265 4.40 3.75 -10.88
C LEU A 265 5.41 3.93 -11.99
N HIS A 266 6.15 5.03 -12.01
CA HIS A 266 7.30 5.16 -12.89
C HIS A 266 8.46 5.92 -12.25
N TYR A 267 9.66 5.74 -12.78
CA TYR A 267 10.81 6.55 -12.43
C TYR A 267 10.81 7.87 -13.19
N ASP A 268 11.44 8.90 -12.63
CA ASP A 268 11.96 10.01 -13.42
C ASP A 268 13.47 9.88 -13.67
N ARG A 269 14.06 10.88 -14.35
CA ARG A 269 15.50 10.90 -14.64
C ARG A 269 16.38 11.09 -13.38
N ALA A 270 15.80 11.50 -12.27
CA ALA A 270 16.45 11.63 -10.97
C ALA A 270 16.19 10.41 -10.08
N ASN A 271 15.62 9.33 -10.63
CA ASN A 271 15.33 8.09 -9.93
C ASN A 271 14.31 8.23 -8.78
N ARG A 272 13.47 9.27 -8.83
CA ARG A 272 12.30 9.36 -7.95
C ARG A 272 11.19 8.47 -8.49
N ILE A 273 10.46 7.81 -7.59
CA ILE A 273 9.24 7.10 -7.94
C ILE A 273 8.08 8.08 -7.94
N TRP A 274 7.33 8.05 -9.03
CA TRP A 274 6.09 8.80 -9.23
C TRP A 274 4.92 7.84 -9.21
N LEU A 275 3.88 8.20 -8.48
CA LEU A 275 2.54 7.63 -8.63
C LEU A 275 1.80 8.53 -9.61
N SER A 276 1.25 7.93 -10.66
CA SER A 276 0.59 8.67 -11.73
C SER A 276 -0.78 8.09 -12.02
N ALA A 277 -1.79 8.95 -12.04
CA ALA A 277 -3.12 8.63 -12.53
C ALA A 277 -3.12 8.59 -14.07
N GLU A 278 -4.06 7.83 -14.63
CA GLU A 278 -4.19 7.63 -16.07
C GLU A 278 -4.40 8.92 -16.87
N ASP A 279 -5.09 9.91 -16.29
CA ASP A 279 -5.32 11.24 -16.87
C ASP A 279 -4.07 12.15 -16.91
N GLY A 280 -2.95 11.70 -16.32
CA GLY A 280 -1.67 12.40 -16.31
C GLY A 280 -1.43 13.29 -15.10
N CYS A 281 -2.34 13.32 -14.12
CA CYS A 281 -2.04 13.85 -12.80
C CYS A 281 -1.09 12.89 -12.07
N GLU A 282 -0.05 13.42 -11.44
CA GLU A 282 1.01 12.61 -10.86
C GLU A 282 1.72 13.34 -9.73
N GLY A 283 2.43 12.57 -8.90
CA GLY A 283 3.22 13.11 -7.80
C GLY A 283 4.27 12.13 -7.31
N THR A 284 5.19 12.65 -6.51
CA THR A 284 6.22 11.86 -5.83
C THR A 284 6.08 12.04 -4.32
N PRO A 285 6.48 11.06 -3.50
CA PRO A 285 6.48 11.24 -2.05
C PRO A 285 7.29 12.46 -1.67
N ALA A 286 6.71 13.26 -0.78
CA ALA A 286 7.30 14.49 -0.29
C ALA A 286 7.18 14.52 1.23
N PRO A 287 8.18 15.10 1.94
CA PRO A 287 8.08 15.30 3.36
C PRO A 287 6.83 16.13 3.67
N SER A 288 6.09 15.73 4.71
CA SER A 288 4.90 16.46 5.13
C SER A 288 5.29 17.90 5.41
N GLN A 289 4.69 18.86 4.70
CA GLN A 289 4.95 20.27 4.99
C GLN A 289 4.50 20.53 6.43
N LYS A 290 5.44 20.95 7.30
CA LYS A 290 5.09 21.41 8.65
C LYS A 290 4.05 22.51 8.48
N PRO A 291 2.90 22.46 9.20
CA PRO A 291 1.90 23.52 9.11
C PRO A 291 2.60 24.85 9.40
N SER A 292 2.59 25.74 8.40
CA SER A 292 3.18 27.06 8.55
C SER A 292 2.46 27.78 9.67
N LEU A 293 3.21 28.22 10.69
CA LEU A 293 2.70 29.04 11.79
C LEU A 293 2.04 30.35 11.32
N SER A 294 2.23 30.75 10.05
CA SER A 294 1.53 31.89 9.44
C SER A 294 0.01 31.71 9.44
N ASN A 295 -0.51 30.48 9.42
CA ASN A 295 -1.95 30.23 9.48
C ASN A 295 -2.52 30.24 10.90
N LEU A 296 -1.67 30.25 11.93
CA LEU A 296 -2.09 30.31 13.34
C LEU A 296 -2.25 31.76 13.83
N PHE A 297 -1.54 32.71 13.21
CA PHE A 297 -1.62 34.14 13.54
C PHE A 297 -2.69 34.92 12.75
N GLY A 298 -3.37 34.28 11.79
CA GLY A 298 -4.51 34.88 11.08
C GLY A 298 -5.86 34.71 11.81
N LEU A 299 -5.86 34.08 12.98
CA LEU A 299 -7.04 33.75 13.79
C LEU A 299 -7.02 34.37 15.20
N LEU A 300 -6.07 35.28 15.46
CA LEU A 300 -6.04 36.16 16.64
C LEU A 300 -6.26 37.61 16.22
#